data_AF-A0A9N8R623-F1
#
_entry.id   AF-A0A9N8R623-F1
#
_cell.length_a   1.000
_cell.length_b   1.000
_cell.length_c   1.000
_cell.angle_alpha   90.00
_cell.angle_beta   90.00
_cell.angle_gamma   90.00
#
_symmetry.space_group_name_H-M   'P 1'
#
loop_
_entity.id
_entity.type
_entity.pdbx_description
1 polymer ?
#
loop_
_entity_poly.entity_id
_entity_poly.type
_entity_poly.pdbx_seq_one_letter_code
_entity_poly.pdbx_strand_id
1 'polypeptide(L)'
;MLYTNDSEHPTKNVPTSKAERAAFVLSDEEILALSRWACVIERHYGQPMDIEWAKDGQTNEMFIVQARPETVQSRREASAVKTYHIRKKGRQLLAGVSVGEAVASGRVCVIENPSEMGRFIDGAILVTRTTDPDWVPIMRRASAIVTDHGRRTSHAAIVSRELGLPAIVGAARATHLLHNEQEVTVCCAEGREGFVYEGIADYEVEDIDFDSIPTTRTKVMLNLANPAAAFRWWRLPADGVGLARGLGRIAAVQYPHPVVVRMSDFKTNEYANLIGGAEFEPKEENPMLGFRGASRYCSPRYREGFALECRAIRRLREEMGFRNVVVMIPFCRSAKEADRVLEVMAENGIRRGEAGLEVYVMCEIPSNVILAKAFAQRFDGFSIGSNDLTQLTLGVDRDSAELAELFDEQDEAVRWMIQNVITQAHRVGADVGLCGQAPSDQPEFAGFLVECGIDSMSVSPDSFIAVKRRVATAEETVLSDLAE
;
A
#
# COMPACT_ATOMS: atom_id res chain seq x y z
N MET A 1 26.88 -22.24 13.80
CA MET A 1 27.92 -22.26 14.86
C MET A 1 27.98 -23.67 15.39
N LEU A 2 29.16 -24.25 15.54
CA LEU A 2 29.34 -25.61 16.09
C LEU A 2 30.09 -25.51 17.41
N TYR A 3 29.69 -26.31 18.39
CA TYR A 3 30.46 -26.47 19.62
C TYR A 3 31.75 -27.23 19.33
N THR A 4 32.84 -26.80 19.95
CA THR A 4 34.13 -27.47 19.87
C THR A 4 34.48 -28.09 21.22
N ASN A 5 35.43 -29.03 21.22
CA ASN A 5 36.00 -29.59 22.44
C ASN A 5 37.15 -28.72 23.01
N ASP A 6 37.36 -27.52 22.47
CA ASP A 6 38.37 -26.57 22.92
C ASP A 6 37.80 -25.66 24.00
N SER A 7 38.38 -25.72 25.20
CA SER A 7 37.94 -24.92 26.34
C SER A 7 38.20 -23.41 26.18
N GLU A 8 39.17 -22.99 25.35
CA GLU A 8 39.44 -21.58 25.09
C GLU A 8 38.53 -21.01 23.98
N HIS A 9 38.08 -21.88 23.06
CA HIS A 9 37.24 -21.51 21.93
C HIS A 9 36.06 -22.48 21.77
N PRO A 10 35.08 -22.44 22.69
CA PRO A 10 34.01 -23.44 22.79
C PRO A 10 33.06 -23.45 21.58
N THR A 11 33.14 -22.46 20.70
CA THR A 11 32.34 -22.38 19.48
C THR A 11 33.17 -22.01 18.26
N LYS A 12 32.80 -22.57 17.11
CA LYS A 12 33.39 -22.29 15.80
C LYS A 12 32.31 -21.91 14.79
N ASN A 13 32.54 -20.82 14.07
CA ASN A 13 31.72 -20.47 12.91
C ASN A 13 32.17 -21.26 11.69
N VAL A 14 31.21 -21.90 11.03
CA VAL A 14 31.43 -22.69 9.82
C VAL A 14 30.53 -22.14 8.72
N PRO A 15 31.03 -21.98 7.48
CA PRO A 15 30.20 -21.53 6.37
C PRO A 15 29.01 -22.46 6.13
N THR A 16 27.82 -21.87 6.02
CA THR A 16 26.58 -22.56 5.67
C THR A 16 26.59 -22.94 4.20
N SER A 17 26.15 -24.16 3.88
CA SER A 17 26.06 -24.66 2.50
C SER A 17 25.03 -23.89 1.67
N LYS A 18 25.09 -24.02 0.33
CA LYS A 18 24.07 -23.42 -0.56
C LYS A 18 22.66 -23.94 -0.27
N ALA A 19 22.53 -25.23 0.07
CA ALA A 19 21.24 -25.85 0.37
C ALA A 19 20.64 -25.29 1.68
N GLU A 20 21.43 -25.24 2.75
CA GLU A 20 20.99 -24.68 4.04
C GLU A 20 20.62 -23.19 3.93
N ARG A 21 21.36 -22.41 3.13
CA ARG A 21 21.01 -20.99 2.88
C ARG A 21 19.71 -20.80 2.09
N ALA A 22 19.29 -21.80 1.34
CA ALA A 22 18.04 -21.78 0.58
C ALA A 22 16.85 -22.35 1.37
N ALA A 23 17.09 -22.92 2.56
CA ALA A 23 16.07 -23.53 3.40
C ALA A 23 15.70 -22.64 4.59
N PHE A 24 14.49 -22.83 5.12
CA PHE A 24 14.09 -22.23 6.39
C PHE A 24 14.78 -22.94 7.55
N VAL A 25 15.21 -22.17 8.56
CA VAL A 25 15.87 -22.68 9.77
C VAL A 25 14.88 -23.43 10.69
N LEU A 26 13.61 -23.05 10.64
CA LEU A 26 12.53 -23.62 11.43
C LEU A 26 11.38 -24.08 10.53
N SER A 27 10.69 -25.13 10.97
CA SER A 27 9.39 -25.54 10.44
C SER A 27 8.26 -24.64 10.94
N ASP A 28 7.10 -24.67 10.26
CA ASP A 28 5.91 -23.93 10.67
C ASP A 28 5.46 -24.32 12.11
N GLU A 29 5.59 -25.59 12.50
CA GLU A 29 5.24 -26.06 13.85
C GLU A 29 6.15 -25.47 14.94
N GLU A 30 7.45 -25.39 14.65
CA GLU A 30 8.44 -24.81 15.54
C GLU A 30 8.26 -23.30 15.70
N ILE A 31 7.96 -22.60 14.61
CA ILE A 31 7.63 -21.17 14.65
C ILE A 31 6.40 -20.96 15.56
N LEU A 32 5.34 -21.75 15.37
CA LEU A 32 4.14 -21.66 16.21
C LEU A 32 4.42 -22.00 17.68
N ALA A 33 5.30 -22.97 17.97
CA ALA A 33 5.71 -23.29 19.33
C ALA A 33 6.45 -22.11 19.99
N LEU A 34 7.43 -21.52 19.30
CA LEU A 34 8.15 -20.33 19.78
C LEU A 34 7.21 -19.14 19.98
N SER A 35 6.27 -18.88 19.05
CA SER A 35 5.28 -17.82 19.20
C SER A 35 4.38 -18.04 20.42
N ARG A 36 3.93 -19.28 20.67
CA ARG A 36 3.15 -19.61 21.88
C ARG A 36 3.96 -19.38 23.15
N TRP A 37 5.23 -19.79 23.17
CA TRP A 37 6.11 -19.54 24.32
C TRP A 37 6.32 -18.04 24.55
N ALA A 38 6.54 -17.26 23.49
CA ALA A 38 6.67 -15.81 23.58
C ALA A 38 5.42 -15.17 24.21
N CYS A 39 4.22 -15.54 23.78
CA CYS A 39 2.98 -15.04 24.39
C CYS A 39 2.81 -15.47 25.86
N VAL A 40 3.26 -16.67 26.23
CA VAL A 40 3.23 -17.13 27.64
C VAL A 40 4.19 -16.30 28.49
N ILE A 41 5.41 -16.08 27.99
CA ILE A 41 6.45 -15.29 28.66
C ILE A 41 5.99 -13.83 28.83
N GLU A 42 5.51 -13.19 27.76
CA GLU A 42 4.96 -11.82 27.81
C GLU A 42 3.82 -11.70 28.83
N ARG A 43 2.85 -12.62 28.81
CA ARG A 43 1.76 -12.63 29.81
C ARG A 43 2.26 -12.84 31.23
N HIS A 44 3.30 -13.65 31.44
CA HIS A 44 3.87 -13.89 32.76
C HIS A 44 4.53 -12.63 33.33
N TYR A 45 5.27 -11.88 32.49
CA TYR A 45 5.95 -10.65 32.91
C TYR A 45 5.08 -9.39 32.81
N GLY A 46 3.92 -9.46 32.15
CA GLY A 46 2.98 -8.36 32.00
C GLY A 46 3.48 -7.20 31.14
N GLN A 47 4.53 -7.43 30.33
CA GLN A 47 5.16 -6.42 29.48
C GLN A 47 5.85 -7.08 28.27
N PRO A 48 6.14 -6.33 27.19
CA PRO A 48 6.87 -6.85 26.03
C PRO A 48 8.26 -7.38 26.41
N MET A 49 8.64 -8.52 25.85
CA MET A 49 9.87 -9.24 26.18
C MET A 49 10.76 -9.47 24.95
N ASP A 50 12.05 -9.21 25.11
CA ASP A 50 13.14 -9.67 24.24
C ASP A 50 13.55 -11.08 24.69
N ILE A 51 13.47 -12.05 23.77
CA ILE A 51 13.62 -13.48 24.07
C ILE A 51 14.66 -14.10 23.13
N GLU A 52 15.66 -14.72 23.72
CA GLU A 52 16.64 -15.53 23.00
C GLU A 52 16.29 -17.02 23.14
N TRP A 53 16.44 -17.75 22.04
CA TRP A 53 16.14 -19.17 21.97
C TRP A 53 17.24 -19.91 21.21
N ALA A 54 17.35 -21.21 21.44
CA ALA A 54 18.27 -22.09 20.75
C ALA A 54 17.57 -23.40 20.38
N LYS A 55 17.93 -23.99 19.23
CA LYS A 55 17.55 -25.35 18.85
C LYS A 55 18.78 -26.23 18.89
N ASP A 56 18.74 -27.29 19.66
CA ASP A 56 19.82 -28.27 19.72
C ASP A 56 19.86 -29.12 18.45
N GLY A 57 21.01 -29.18 17.79
CA GLY A 57 21.20 -29.92 16.54
C GLY A 57 21.25 -31.45 16.71
N GLN A 58 21.42 -31.96 17.93
CA GLN A 58 21.42 -33.42 18.19
C GLN A 58 20.01 -33.92 18.51
N THR A 59 19.33 -33.26 19.44
CA THR A 59 17.99 -33.66 19.91
C THR A 59 16.86 -33.07 19.09
N ASN A 60 17.12 -31.99 18.33
CA ASN A 60 16.11 -31.14 17.67
C ASN A 60 15.15 -30.44 18.65
N GLU A 61 15.45 -30.42 19.94
CA GLU A 61 14.65 -29.71 20.94
C GLU A 61 14.95 -28.20 20.93
N MET A 62 13.93 -27.39 21.20
CA MET A 62 14.04 -25.94 21.31
C MET A 62 13.99 -25.49 22.77
N PHE A 63 14.82 -24.50 23.11
CA PHE A 63 14.97 -23.97 24.46
C PHE A 63 14.92 -22.45 24.44
N ILE A 64 14.34 -21.86 25.49
CA ILE A 64 14.49 -20.44 25.79
C ILE A 64 15.75 -20.28 26.64
N VAL A 65 16.71 -19.47 26.17
CA VAL A 65 18.00 -19.27 26.85
C VAL A 65 18.05 -17.95 27.62
N GLN A 66 17.27 -16.96 27.20
CA GLN A 66 17.15 -15.68 27.89
C GLN A 66 15.76 -15.07 27.65
N ALA A 67 15.21 -14.38 28.64
CA ALA A 67 14.07 -13.48 28.48
C ALA A 67 14.30 -12.24 29.34
N ARG A 68 14.19 -11.06 28.73
CA ARG A 68 14.33 -9.77 29.42
C ARG A 68 13.32 -8.75 28.87
N PRO A 69 12.91 -7.72 29.62
CA PRO A 69 12.03 -6.69 29.08
C PRO A 69 12.61 -6.04 27.83
N GLU A 70 11.77 -5.80 26.84
CA GLU A 70 12.15 -5.06 25.63
C GLU A 70 12.35 -3.57 25.99
N THR A 71 13.48 -2.98 25.59
CA THR A 71 13.89 -1.63 26.04
C THR A 71 14.16 -0.62 24.92
N VAL A 72 14.11 -1.04 23.65
CA VAL A 72 14.50 -0.21 22.48
C VAL A 72 13.28 0.26 21.70
N GLN A 73 12.28 -0.60 21.48
CA GLN A 73 11.02 -0.22 20.81
C GLN A 73 10.00 0.32 21.81
N SER A 74 9.95 -0.19 23.04
CA SER A 74 9.06 0.28 24.11
C SER A 74 9.30 1.76 24.51
N ARG A 75 10.50 2.28 24.24
CA ARG A 75 10.89 3.69 24.45
C ARG A 75 10.66 4.60 23.24
N ARG A 76 10.46 4.05 22.04
CA ARG A 76 9.90 4.81 20.93
C ARG A 76 8.41 4.84 21.17
N GLU A 77 7.93 5.91 21.81
CA GLU A 77 6.51 6.19 21.92
C GLU A 77 5.80 5.80 20.62
N ALA A 78 4.93 4.79 20.72
CA ALA A 78 4.11 4.29 19.62
C ALA A 78 3.01 5.29 19.22
N SER A 79 3.08 6.51 19.75
CA SER A 79 1.99 7.45 19.89
C SER A 79 2.13 8.73 19.06
N ALA A 80 3.15 8.84 18.19
CA ALA A 80 3.38 10.08 17.45
C ALA A 80 3.56 9.89 15.93
N VAL A 81 2.63 10.41 15.14
CA VAL A 81 2.88 10.75 13.72
C VAL A 81 3.55 12.12 13.68
N LYS A 82 4.59 12.25 12.85
CA LYS A 82 5.40 13.46 12.77
C LYS A 82 4.90 14.42 11.70
N THR A 83 4.56 15.64 12.09
CA THR A 83 4.32 16.75 11.16
C THR A 83 5.53 17.68 11.13
N TYR A 84 5.86 18.18 9.95
CA TYR A 84 7.06 18.99 9.72
C TYR A 84 6.67 20.42 9.40
N HIS A 85 7.28 21.39 10.09
CA HIS A 85 7.07 22.81 9.85
C HIS A 85 8.40 23.51 9.57
N ILE A 86 8.60 23.97 8.34
CA ILE A 86 9.79 24.77 8.00
C ILE A 86 9.66 26.15 8.62
N ARG A 87 10.66 26.53 9.43
CA ARG A 87 10.78 27.87 10.00
C ARG A 87 11.65 28.77 9.14
N LYS A 88 12.85 28.29 8.82
CA LYS A 88 13.84 29.06 8.06
C LYS A 88 14.43 28.18 6.96
N LYS A 89 14.25 28.62 5.72
CA LYS A 89 14.74 27.96 4.52
C LYS A 89 15.68 28.86 3.72
N GLY A 90 16.61 28.23 3.00
CA GLY A 90 17.43 28.92 2.01
C GLY A 90 16.66 29.24 0.74
N ARG A 91 17.39 29.69 -0.28
CA ARG A 91 16.80 30.00 -1.59
C ARG A 91 16.22 28.74 -2.23
N GLN A 92 15.06 28.85 -2.85
CA GLN A 92 14.48 27.76 -3.64
C GLN A 92 15.35 27.48 -4.87
N LEU A 93 15.79 26.24 -5.01
CA LEU A 93 16.60 25.78 -6.14
C LEU A 93 15.72 25.21 -7.25
N LEU A 94 14.72 24.41 -6.88
CA LEU A 94 13.74 23.82 -7.80
C LEU A 94 12.45 23.45 -7.06
N ALA A 95 11.41 23.20 -7.85
CA ALA A 95 10.12 22.68 -7.39
C ALA A 95 9.72 21.48 -8.25
N GLY A 96 8.85 20.64 -7.71
CA GLY A 96 8.26 19.53 -8.42
C GLY A 96 7.07 18.98 -7.65
N VAL A 97 6.63 17.79 -8.02
CA VAL A 97 5.47 17.17 -7.39
C VAL A 97 5.89 16.49 -6.08
N SER A 98 5.26 16.87 -4.98
CA SER A 98 5.53 16.34 -3.64
C SER A 98 5.02 14.89 -3.47
N VAL A 99 5.79 14.09 -2.74
CA VAL A 99 5.48 12.71 -2.36
C VAL A 99 5.80 12.54 -0.88
N GLY A 100 4.76 12.33 -0.05
CA GLY A 100 4.85 12.38 1.41
C GLY A 100 4.70 13.81 1.95
N GLU A 101 4.81 13.95 3.27
CA GLU A 101 4.70 15.24 3.98
C GLU A 101 5.95 15.56 4.83
N ALA A 102 7.04 14.80 4.63
CA ALA A 102 8.25 14.92 5.42
C ALA A 102 9.22 15.98 4.88
N VAL A 103 10.13 16.43 5.73
CA VAL A 103 11.28 17.26 5.37
C VAL A 103 12.56 16.47 5.64
N ALA A 104 13.50 16.52 4.71
CA ALA A 104 14.81 15.89 4.87
C ALA A 104 15.91 16.80 4.33
N SER A 105 17.01 16.88 5.07
CA SER A 105 18.20 17.64 4.69
C SER A 105 19.38 16.71 4.58
N GLY A 106 20.24 16.95 3.58
CA GLY A 106 21.39 16.11 3.34
C GLY A 106 22.21 16.57 2.15
N ARG A 107 23.30 15.84 1.90
CA ARG A 107 24.14 16.06 0.72
C ARG A 107 23.54 15.37 -0.48
N VAL A 108 23.57 16.04 -1.61
CA VAL A 108 23.14 15.50 -2.91
C VAL A 108 24.13 14.44 -3.38
N CYS A 109 23.59 13.31 -3.81
CA CYS A 109 24.31 12.29 -4.58
C CYS A 109 23.57 12.06 -5.90
N VAL A 110 24.14 12.59 -6.97
CA VAL A 110 23.64 12.40 -8.33
C VAL A 110 24.09 11.04 -8.83
N ILE A 111 23.13 10.18 -9.16
CA ILE A 111 23.36 8.85 -9.73
C ILE A 111 22.57 8.77 -11.03
N GLU A 112 23.25 8.49 -12.14
CA GLU A 112 22.61 8.39 -13.46
C GLU A 112 22.21 6.96 -13.81
N ASN A 113 22.91 5.97 -13.25
CA ASN A 113 22.70 4.56 -13.55
C ASN A 113 22.79 3.68 -12.28
N PRO A 114 21.90 2.67 -12.11
CA PRO A 114 21.96 1.73 -10.98
C PRO A 114 23.29 1.01 -10.80
N SER A 115 24.07 0.81 -11.86
CA SER A 115 25.42 0.22 -11.77
C SER A 115 26.39 1.05 -10.93
N GLU A 116 26.12 2.35 -10.73
CA GLU A 116 26.93 3.25 -9.90
C GLU A 116 26.54 3.20 -8.40
N MET A 117 25.69 2.26 -8.00
CA MET A 117 25.17 2.10 -6.63
C MET A 117 26.26 2.09 -5.53
N GLY A 118 27.46 1.64 -5.87
CA GLY A 118 28.62 1.64 -4.97
C GLY A 118 29.12 3.04 -4.59
N ARG A 119 28.81 4.07 -5.39
CA ARG A 119 29.17 5.49 -5.10
C ARG A 119 28.18 6.15 -4.13
N PHE A 120 26.99 5.60 -3.97
CA PHE A 120 25.96 6.22 -3.15
C PHE A 120 26.33 6.21 -1.67
N ILE A 121 26.11 7.33 -0.99
CA ILE A 121 26.39 7.51 0.44
C ILE A 121 25.09 7.36 1.23
N ASP A 122 25.09 6.54 2.27
CA ASP A 122 23.91 6.32 3.11
C ASP A 122 23.46 7.62 3.78
N GLY A 123 22.15 7.90 3.72
CA GLY A 123 21.54 9.12 4.23
C GLY A 123 21.67 10.34 3.30
N ALA A 124 22.29 10.19 2.11
CA ALA A 124 22.33 11.25 1.11
C ALA A 124 20.96 11.44 0.41
N ILE A 125 20.80 12.59 -0.25
CA ILE A 125 19.65 12.89 -1.11
C ILE A 125 19.95 12.34 -2.51
N LEU A 126 19.19 11.35 -2.95
CA LEU A 126 19.33 10.76 -4.27
C LEU A 126 18.75 11.70 -5.32
N VAL A 127 19.56 12.08 -6.31
CA VAL A 127 19.12 12.85 -7.47
C VAL A 127 19.34 12.03 -8.74
N THR A 128 18.29 11.84 -9.53
CA THR A 128 18.38 11.09 -10.80
C THR A 128 17.33 11.55 -11.82
N ARG A 129 17.34 11.01 -13.04
CA ARG A 129 16.37 11.38 -14.09
C ARG A 129 15.03 10.67 -13.89
N THR A 130 15.08 9.36 -13.70
CA THR A 130 13.96 8.43 -13.55
C THR A 130 14.40 7.23 -12.73
N THR A 131 13.44 6.52 -12.13
CA THR A 131 13.70 5.26 -11.41
C THR A 131 12.89 4.12 -11.99
N ASP A 132 13.40 2.92 -11.84
CA ASP A 132 12.77 1.62 -12.11
C ASP A 132 13.07 0.65 -10.94
N PRO A 133 12.59 -0.61 -10.96
CA PRO A 133 12.77 -1.54 -9.85
C PRO A 133 14.24 -1.78 -9.41
N ASP A 134 15.22 -1.57 -10.29
CA ASP A 134 16.64 -1.74 -9.96
C ASP A 134 17.19 -0.64 -9.03
N TRP A 135 16.48 0.48 -8.91
CA TRP A 135 16.83 1.60 -8.03
C TRP A 135 16.43 1.40 -6.57
N VAL A 136 15.50 0.48 -6.29
CA VAL A 136 14.93 0.25 -4.95
C VAL A 136 16.00 0.07 -3.86
N PRO A 137 17.12 -0.64 -4.08
CA PRO A 137 18.18 -0.76 -3.08
C PRO A 137 18.85 0.58 -2.71
N ILE A 138 19.06 1.49 -3.68
CA ILE A 138 19.61 2.84 -3.42
C ILE A 138 18.57 3.69 -2.71
N MET A 139 17.32 3.66 -3.19
CA MET A 139 16.23 4.45 -2.61
C MET A 139 16.09 4.19 -1.10
N ARG A 140 16.23 2.93 -0.66
CA ARG A 140 16.19 2.56 0.76
C ARG A 140 17.29 3.17 1.62
N ARG A 141 18.42 3.52 1.02
CA ARG A 141 19.59 4.12 1.69
C ARG A 141 19.51 5.64 1.69
N ALA A 142 18.64 6.24 0.88
CA ALA A 142 18.51 7.68 0.74
C ALA A 142 17.70 8.30 1.89
N SER A 143 17.97 9.57 2.21
CA SER A 143 17.13 10.37 3.12
C SER A 143 15.98 11.07 2.40
N ALA A 144 16.16 11.36 1.11
CA ALA A 144 15.15 11.90 0.21
C ALA A 144 15.49 11.57 -1.25
N ILE A 145 14.50 11.68 -2.14
CA ILE A 145 14.67 11.39 -3.56
C ILE A 145 14.16 12.55 -4.40
N VAL A 146 14.93 12.96 -5.41
CA VAL A 146 14.53 13.99 -6.38
C VAL A 146 14.71 13.45 -7.79
N THR A 147 13.66 13.50 -8.61
CA THR A 147 13.72 13.05 -10.02
C THR A 147 13.34 14.13 -11.01
N ASP A 148 14.05 14.20 -12.15
CA ASP A 148 13.72 15.13 -13.24
C ASP A 148 12.34 14.86 -13.83
N HIS A 149 12.02 13.58 -14.04
CA HIS A 149 10.77 13.15 -14.63
C HIS A 149 9.95 12.33 -13.62
N GLY A 150 8.64 12.37 -13.79
CA GLY A 150 7.69 11.60 -12.99
C GLY A 150 6.50 12.44 -12.56
N ARG A 151 5.37 11.76 -12.36
CA ARG A 151 4.16 12.28 -11.73
C ARG A 151 3.92 11.53 -10.42
N ARG A 152 2.86 11.87 -9.67
CA ARG A 152 2.49 11.20 -8.40
C ARG A 152 2.28 9.68 -8.51
N THR A 153 2.04 9.17 -9.72
CA THR A 153 1.85 7.75 -10.03
C THR A 153 3.09 7.09 -10.64
N SER A 154 4.19 7.82 -10.79
CA SER A 154 5.44 7.26 -11.29
C SER A 154 6.05 6.27 -10.31
N HIS A 155 6.93 5.39 -10.80
CA HIS A 155 7.66 4.43 -9.98
C HIS A 155 8.34 5.09 -8.77
N ALA A 156 9.04 6.20 -8.98
CA ALA A 156 9.70 6.95 -7.91
C ALA A 156 8.70 7.37 -6.82
N ALA A 157 7.53 7.87 -7.22
CA ALA A 157 6.51 8.33 -6.30
C ALA A 157 5.85 7.19 -5.53
N ILE A 158 5.52 6.08 -6.20
CA ILE A 158 4.90 4.90 -5.55
C ILE A 158 5.87 4.33 -4.52
N VAL A 159 7.11 4.03 -4.93
CA VAL A 159 8.09 3.40 -4.05
C VAL A 159 8.51 4.33 -2.91
N SER A 160 8.64 5.64 -3.13
CA SER A 160 9.01 6.58 -2.06
C SER A 160 7.95 6.65 -0.96
N ARG A 161 6.64 6.66 -1.32
CA ARG A 161 5.55 6.57 -0.34
C ARG A 161 5.63 5.28 0.46
N GLU A 162 5.87 4.15 -0.20
CA GLU A 162 5.99 2.86 0.47
C GLU A 162 7.17 2.79 1.44
N LEU A 163 8.27 3.49 1.13
CA LEU A 163 9.44 3.58 1.99
C LEU A 163 9.29 4.62 3.10
N GLY A 164 8.28 5.49 3.04
CA GLY A 164 8.11 6.64 3.93
C GLY A 164 9.21 7.69 3.75
N LEU A 165 9.75 7.82 2.54
CA LEU A 165 10.78 8.79 2.21
C LEU A 165 10.15 10.01 1.52
N PRO A 166 10.54 11.24 1.90
CA PRO A 166 10.14 12.42 1.14
C PRO A 166 10.74 12.36 -0.26
N ALA A 167 9.91 12.59 -1.27
CA ALA A 167 10.38 12.66 -2.64
C ALA A 167 9.74 13.78 -3.45
N ILE A 168 10.51 14.35 -4.37
CA ILE A 168 10.06 15.35 -5.34
C ILE A 168 10.26 14.76 -6.73
N VAL A 169 9.17 14.51 -7.44
CA VAL A 169 9.21 13.94 -8.79
C VAL A 169 8.80 14.97 -9.82
N GLY A 170 9.36 14.87 -11.03
CA GLY A 170 9.03 15.83 -12.09
C GLY A 170 9.64 17.20 -11.89
N ALA A 171 10.80 17.28 -11.22
CA ALA A 171 11.55 18.52 -10.97
C ALA A 171 12.18 19.15 -12.24
N ALA A 172 12.02 18.50 -13.39
CA ALA A 172 12.50 18.84 -14.73
C ALA A 172 14.03 18.90 -14.91
N ARG A 173 14.76 19.63 -14.06
CA ARG A 173 16.20 19.92 -14.22
C ARG A 173 17.02 19.67 -12.95
N ALA A 174 16.55 18.80 -12.06
CA ALA A 174 17.25 18.46 -10.82
C ALA A 174 18.67 17.93 -11.08
N THR A 175 18.86 17.03 -12.04
CA THR A 175 20.21 16.49 -12.37
C THR A 175 21.17 17.53 -12.93
N HIS A 176 20.64 18.63 -13.48
CA HIS A 176 21.44 19.73 -14.02
C HIS A 176 21.72 20.85 -13.02
N LEU A 177 20.80 21.09 -12.07
CA LEU A 177 20.87 22.18 -11.10
C LEU A 177 21.51 21.77 -9.77
N LEU A 178 21.44 20.48 -9.42
CA LEU A 178 21.99 19.95 -8.19
C LEU A 178 23.32 19.24 -8.48
N HIS A 179 24.29 19.43 -7.60
CA HIS A 179 25.64 18.88 -7.75
C HIS A 179 26.00 17.94 -6.60
N ASN A 180 26.87 16.97 -6.85
CA ASN A 180 27.36 16.07 -5.80
C ASN A 180 27.94 16.85 -4.61
N GLU A 181 27.70 16.35 -3.40
CA GLU A 181 28.10 16.95 -2.12
C GLU A 181 27.40 18.28 -1.78
N GLN A 182 26.54 18.81 -2.65
CA GLN A 182 25.77 20.02 -2.34
C GLN A 182 24.78 19.75 -1.21
N GLU A 183 24.78 20.59 -0.18
CA GLU A 183 23.80 20.51 0.90
C GLU A 183 22.48 21.15 0.46
N VAL A 184 21.40 20.38 0.57
CA VAL A 184 20.06 20.84 0.23
C VAL A 184 19.05 20.31 1.24
N THR A 185 17.87 20.94 1.26
CA THR A 185 16.71 20.46 2.00
C THR A 185 15.57 20.18 1.04
N VAL A 186 15.05 18.95 1.08
CA VAL A 186 13.86 18.51 0.37
C VAL A 186 12.67 18.67 1.30
N CYS A 187 11.74 19.54 0.91
CA CYS A 187 10.50 19.81 1.65
C CYS A 187 9.30 19.25 0.89
N CYS A 188 8.60 18.30 1.50
CA CYS A 188 7.33 17.78 1.01
C CYS A 188 6.13 18.22 1.87
N ALA A 189 6.38 18.99 2.94
CA ALA A 189 5.37 19.38 3.94
C ALA A 189 4.48 20.56 3.53
N GLU A 190 4.76 21.23 2.41
CA GLU A 190 4.07 22.45 1.97
C GLU A 190 2.91 22.17 0.98
N GLY A 191 2.41 20.92 0.92
CA GLY A 191 1.25 20.53 0.12
C GLY A 191 1.59 19.67 -1.11
N ARG A 192 0.93 19.93 -2.24
CA ARG A 192 1.08 19.12 -3.48
C ARG A 192 2.37 19.42 -4.24
N GLU A 193 2.93 20.60 -4.05
CA GLU A 193 4.22 21.00 -4.61
C GLU A 193 5.31 20.81 -3.56
N GLY A 194 6.39 20.15 -3.97
CA GLY A 194 7.56 19.91 -3.15
C GLY A 194 8.69 20.81 -3.59
N PHE A 195 9.51 21.27 -2.64
CA PHE A 195 10.55 22.24 -2.89
C PHE A 195 11.91 21.74 -2.45
N VAL A 196 12.94 22.04 -3.24
CA VAL A 196 14.33 21.86 -2.82
C VAL A 196 14.91 23.23 -2.49
N TYR A 197 15.35 23.40 -1.25
CA TYR A 197 15.99 24.62 -0.76
C TYR A 197 17.51 24.44 -0.64
N GLU A 198 18.22 25.54 -0.87
CA GLU A 198 19.66 25.64 -0.68
C GLU A 198 20.02 25.51 0.80
N GLY A 199 20.97 24.63 1.13
CA GLY A 199 21.45 24.40 2.49
C GLY A 199 20.52 23.55 3.36
N ILE A 200 20.87 23.49 4.64
CA ILE A 200 20.10 22.78 5.67
C ILE A 200 19.10 23.75 6.29
N ALA A 201 17.80 23.51 6.09
CA ALA A 201 16.74 24.33 6.65
C ALA A 201 16.52 24.02 8.13
N ASP A 202 16.06 25.02 8.87
CA ASP A 202 15.54 24.86 10.23
C ASP A 202 14.06 24.51 10.15
N TYR A 203 13.71 23.32 10.64
CA TYR A 203 12.35 22.81 10.66
C TYR A 203 12.04 22.14 12.01
N GLU A 204 10.79 22.30 12.44
CA GLU A 204 10.28 21.61 13.61
C GLU A 204 9.57 20.33 13.24
N VAL A 205 9.64 19.37 14.15
CA VAL A 205 8.94 18.11 14.07
C VAL A 205 7.98 18.09 15.25
N GLU A 206 6.68 18.12 14.96
CA GLU A 206 5.63 18.00 15.95
C GLU A 206 5.15 16.55 15.98
N ASP A 207 5.11 15.98 17.18
CA ASP A 207 4.60 14.64 17.44
C ASP A 207 3.08 14.73 17.70
N ILE A 208 2.28 14.20 16.78
CA ILE A 208 0.81 14.18 16.91
C ILE A 208 0.39 13.03 17.81
N ASP A 209 -0.20 13.37 18.95
CA ASP A 209 -0.90 12.42 19.82
C ASP A 209 -2.12 11.81 19.12
N PHE A 210 -2.19 10.47 19.05
CA PHE A 210 -3.33 9.77 18.45
C PHE A 210 -4.64 10.01 19.21
N ASP A 211 -4.60 10.30 20.51
CA ASP A 211 -5.81 10.61 21.29
C ASP A 211 -6.45 11.94 20.86
N SER A 212 -5.71 12.80 20.16
CA SER A 212 -6.21 14.06 19.59
C SER A 212 -6.92 13.89 18.24
N ILE A 213 -6.91 12.68 17.65
CA ILE A 213 -7.52 12.43 16.34
C ILE A 213 -9.05 12.32 16.49
N PRO A 214 -9.84 13.12 15.75
CA PRO A 214 -11.28 13.14 15.90
C PRO A 214 -11.92 11.81 15.47
N THR A 215 -12.98 11.41 16.17
CA THR A 215 -13.86 10.32 15.74
C THR A 215 -14.77 10.79 14.61
N THR A 216 -14.99 9.96 13.60
CA THR A 216 -15.85 10.28 12.45
C THR A 216 -16.82 9.15 12.17
N ARG A 217 -17.99 9.46 11.63
CA ARG A 217 -18.99 8.48 11.16
C ARG A 217 -18.48 7.75 9.91
N THR A 218 -17.95 8.51 8.95
CA THR A 218 -17.32 8.03 7.72
C THR A 218 -16.00 7.37 8.06
N LYS A 219 -15.82 6.11 7.66
CA LYS A 219 -14.63 5.33 7.99
C LYS A 219 -13.46 5.72 7.09
N VAL A 220 -12.45 6.39 7.65
CA VAL A 220 -11.18 6.61 6.94
C VAL A 220 -10.31 5.37 7.08
N MET A 221 -9.99 4.73 5.96
CA MET A 221 -9.23 3.48 5.83
C MET A 221 -7.88 3.74 5.14
N LEU A 222 -6.98 2.75 5.13
CA LEU A 222 -5.66 2.87 4.50
C LEU A 222 -5.56 2.04 3.22
N ASN A 223 -5.03 2.65 2.15
CA ASN A 223 -4.61 1.96 0.93
C ASN A 223 -3.20 1.39 1.13
N LEU A 224 -3.09 0.06 1.16
CA LEU A 224 -1.81 -0.64 1.31
C LEU A 224 -1.56 -1.52 0.08
N ALA A 225 -0.58 -1.15 -0.74
CA ALA A 225 -0.17 -1.92 -1.92
C ALA A 225 0.96 -2.92 -1.63
N ASN A 226 1.71 -2.72 -0.55
CA ASN A 226 2.88 -3.53 -0.22
C ASN A 226 2.74 -4.14 1.19
N PRO A 227 2.72 -5.47 1.34
CA PRO A 227 2.76 -6.14 2.64
C PRO A 227 3.97 -5.70 3.50
N ALA A 228 5.07 -5.29 2.87
CA ALA A 228 6.26 -4.77 3.55
C ALA A 228 6.12 -3.35 4.09
N ALA A 229 5.09 -2.59 3.68
CA ALA A 229 4.73 -1.32 4.33
C ALA A 229 3.91 -1.55 5.60
N ALA A 230 3.12 -2.64 5.65
CA ALA A 230 2.38 -3.06 6.85
C ALA A 230 3.32 -3.62 7.94
N PHE A 231 4.42 -4.25 7.53
CA PHE A 231 5.52 -4.60 8.41
C PHE A 231 6.81 -4.47 7.62
N ARG A 232 7.65 -3.48 7.98
CA ARG A 232 9.04 -3.45 7.49
C ARG A 232 9.60 -4.87 7.68
N TRP A 233 10.37 -5.37 6.70
CA TRP A 233 11.08 -6.67 6.65
C TRP A 233 10.51 -7.77 5.69
N TRP A 234 11.18 -7.80 4.52
CA TRP A 234 11.88 -8.95 3.90
C TRP A 234 11.21 -9.84 2.82
N ARG A 235 12.03 -10.04 1.77
CA ARG A 235 11.89 -10.86 0.56
C ARG A 235 11.80 -12.35 0.90
N LEU A 236 10.77 -13.04 0.41
CA LEU A 236 10.77 -14.50 0.27
C LEU A 236 10.15 -14.89 -1.07
N PRO A 237 10.77 -15.78 -1.86
CA PRO A 237 10.10 -16.43 -2.98
C PRO A 237 9.09 -17.45 -2.43
N ALA A 238 7.88 -17.49 -2.99
CA ALA A 238 6.89 -18.50 -2.61
C ALA A 238 5.89 -18.79 -3.72
N ASP A 239 5.76 -20.07 -4.03
CA ASP A 239 4.79 -20.65 -4.97
C ASP A 239 3.38 -20.62 -4.35
N GLY A 240 2.59 -19.57 -4.59
CA GLY A 240 1.17 -19.45 -4.18
C GLY A 240 0.89 -19.30 -2.68
N VAL A 241 1.67 -19.97 -1.82
CA VAL A 241 1.67 -19.85 -0.34
C VAL A 241 2.13 -18.45 0.10
N GLY A 242 2.89 -17.76 -0.75
CA GLY A 242 3.36 -16.40 -0.51
C GLY A 242 2.24 -15.37 -0.43
N LEU A 243 1.20 -15.51 -1.27
CA LEU A 243 0.10 -14.56 -1.32
C LEU A 243 -0.75 -14.64 -0.04
N ALA A 244 -1.15 -15.85 0.39
CA ALA A 244 -1.91 -16.02 1.63
C ALA A 244 -1.12 -15.55 2.86
N ARG A 245 0.17 -15.88 2.95
CA ARG A 245 1.04 -15.40 4.04
C ARG A 245 1.22 -13.88 4.00
N GLY A 246 1.41 -13.29 2.82
CA GLY A 246 1.55 -11.84 2.62
C GLY A 246 0.30 -11.07 3.02
N LEU A 247 -0.87 -11.52 2.54
CA LEU A 247 -2.17 -10.95 2.92
C LEU A 247 -2.46 -11.17 4.41
N GLY A 248 -2.10 -12.32 4.97
CA GLY A 248 -2.26 -12.62 6.39
C GLY A 248 -1.50 -11.67 7.30
N ARG A 249 -0.31 -11.22 6.90
CA ARG A 249 0.41 -10.16 7.63
C ARG A 249 -0.39 -8.87 7.66
N ILE A 250 -0.92 -8.42 6.52
CA ILE A 250 -1.74 -7.21 6.45
C ILE A 250 -3.02 -7.38 7.30
N ALA A 251 -3.71 -8.51 7.15
CA ALA A 251 -4.95 -8.80 7.87
C ALA A 251 -4.75 -8.89 9.39
N ALA A 252 -3.60 -9.35 9.85
CA ALA A 252 -3.26 -9.48 11.27
C ALA A 252 -3.16 -8.13 11.99
N VAL A 253 -2.63 -7.08 11.34
CA VAL A 253 -2.52 -5.74 11.94
C VAL A 253 -3.90 -5.20 12.31
N GLN A 254 -4.88 -5.49 11.47
CA GLN A 254 -6.18 -4.85 11.54
C GLN A 254 -7.25 -5.73 12.19
N TYR A 255 -6.93 -6.98 12.52
CA TYR A 255 -7.89 -7.93 13.10
C TYR A 255 -8.49 -7.40 14.43
N PRO A 256 -9.82 -7.46 14.63
CA PRO A 256 -10.84 -8.09 13.79
C PRO A 256 -11.51 -7.17 12.76
N HIS A 257 -11.04 -5.94 12.55
CA HIS A 257 -11.65 -4.98 11.64
C HIS A 257 -11.47 -5.37 10.16
N PRO A 258 -12.41 -4.98 9.27
CA PRO A 258 -12.39 -5.41 7.87
C PRO A 258 -11.13 -4.98 7.09
N VAL A 259 -10.64 -5.87 6.24
CA VAL A 259 -9.57 -5.60 5.26
C VAL A 259 -10.08 -5.99 3.88
N VAL A 260 -10.22 -5.01 2.98
CA VAL A 260 -10.68 -5.23 1.61
C VAL A 260 -9.49 -5.58 0.72
N VAL A 261 -9.48 -6.78 0.16
CA VAL A 261 -8.44 -7.27 -0.75
C VAL A 261 -8.97 -7.23 -2.18
N ARG A 262 -8.37 -6.38 -3.02
CA ARG A 262 -8.64 -6.37 -4.46
C ARG A 262 -7.95 -7.56 -5.13
N MET A 263 -8.71 -8.32 -5.91
CA MET A 263 -8.15 -9.37 -6.78
C MET A 263 -7.28 -8.75 -7.89
N SER A 264 -6.47 -9.55 -8.59
CA SER A 264 -5.49 -9.02 -9.55
C SER A 264 -6.12 -8.21 -10.69
N ASP A 265 -5.69 -6.97 -10.86
CA ASP A 265 -6.23 -6.07 -11.91
C ASP A 265 -5.18 -5.68 -12.95
N PHE A 266 -4.17 -6.51 -13.15
CA PHE A 266 -3.13 -6.21 -14.14
C PHE A 266 -3.69 -6.24 -15.56
N LYS A 267 -3.28 -5.24 -16.34
CA LYS A 267 -3.46 -5.14 -17.79
C LYS A 267 -2.55 -6.15 -18.50
N THR A 268 -2.83 -6.43 -19.76
CA THR A 268 -2.02 -7.33 -20.61
C THR A 268 -0.55 -6.90 -20.67
N ASN A 269 -0.28 -5.61 -20.86
CA ASN A 269 1.08 -5.07 -20.88
C ASN A 269 1.81 -5.19 -19.54
N GLU A 270 1.10 -5.11 -18.41
CA GLU A 270 1.68 -5.31 -17.08
C GLU A 270 2.03 -6.78 -16.82
N TYR A 271 1.14 -7.70 -17.20
CA TYR A 271 1.45 -9.13 -17.18
C TYR A 271 2.61 -9.50 -18.10
N ALA A 272 2.71 -8.88 -19.29
CA ALA A 272 3.79 -9.14 -20.25
C ALA A 272 5.18 -8.80 -19.68
N ASN A 273 5.24 -7.83 -18.76
CA ASN A 273 6.48 -7.40 -18.10
C ASN A 273 6.91 -8.33 -16.94
N LEU A 274 6.10 -9.31 -16.55
CA LEU A 274 6.52 -10.34 -15.61
C LEU A 274 7.53 -11.29 -16.27
N ILE A 275 8.37 -11.92 -15.46
CA ILE A 275 9.33 -12.92 -15.96
C ILE A 275 8.55 -14.04 -16.67
N GLY A 276 8.79 -14.19 -17.97
CA GLY A 276 8.10 -15.17 -18.83
C GLY A 276 6.71 -14.76 -19.30
N GLY A 277 6.21 -13.57 -18.96
CA GLY A 277 4.84 -13.14 -19.29
C GLY A 277 4.63 -12.75 -20.76
N ALA A 278 5.66 -12.22 -21.42
CA ALA A 278 5.55 -11.67 -22.78
C ALA A 278 5.02 -12.65 -23.83
N GLU A 279 5.24 -13.97 -23.66
CA GLU A 279 4.77 -15.00 -24.59
C GLU A 279 3.28 -15.34 -24.40
N PHE A 280 2.71 -15.06 -23.22
CA PHE A 280 1.31 -15.38 -22.88
C PHE A 280 0.35 -14.21 -23.16
N GLU A 281 0.89 -13.00 -23.22
CA GLU A 281 0.12 -11.76 -23.29
C GLU A 281 0.12 -11.16 -24.70
N PRO A 282 -1.04 -11.10 -25.37
CA PRO A 282 -1.13 -10.48 -26.69
C PRO A 282 -0.96 -8.97 -26.56
N LYS A 283 -0.38 -8.34 -27.58
CA LYS A 283 -0.35 -6.89 -27.66
C LYS A 283 -1.75 -6.36 -27.91
N GLU A 284 -2.23 -5.49 -27.02
CA GLU A 284 -3.48 -4.75 -27.18
C GLU A 284 -3.20 -3.28 -27.49
N GLU A 285 -3.97 -2.68 -28.38
CA GLU A 285 -3.85 -1.25 -28.72
C GLU A 285 -4.26 -0.36 -27.54
N ASN A 286 -5.23 -0.80 -26.73
CA ASN A 286 -5.73 -0.06 -25.56
C ASN A 286 -5.76 -0.96 -24.32
N PRO A 287 -4.61 -1.22 -23.67
CA PRO A 287 -4.54 -2.14 -22.52
C PRO A 287 -5.45 -1.76 -21.35
N MET A 288 -5.76 -0.47 -21.18
CA MET A 288 -6.68 0.03 -20.15
C MET A 288 -8.08 -0.57 -20.28
N LEU A 289 -8.58 -0.73 -21.51
CA LEU A 289 -9.90 -1.26 -21.84
C LEU A 289 -9.90 -2.78 -22.11
N GLY A 290 -8.72 -3.38 -22.19
CA GLY A 290 -8.47 -4.71 -22.73
C GLY A 290 -8.70 -5.86 -21.75
N PHE A 291 -7.95 -6.94 -21.96
CA PHE A 291 -8.11 -8.22 -21.25
C PHE A 291 -7.60 -8.17 -19.80
N ARG A 292 -8.44 -7.69 -18.89
CA ARG A 292 -8.19 -7.53 -17.43
C ARG A 292 -9.45 -7.73 -16.56
N GLY A 293 -9.25 -7.76 -15.24
CA GLY A 293 -10.30 -7.88 -14.22
C GLY A 293 -11.24 -9.07 -14.41
N ALA A 294 -12.53 -8.90 -14.10
CA ALA A 294 -13.53 -9.98 -14.12
C ALA A 294 -13.55 -10.82 -15.41
N SER A 295 -13.42 -10.18 -16.57
CA SER A 295 -13.41 -10.88 -17.87
C SER A 295 -12.20 -11.82 -18.02
N ARG A 296 -11.05 -11.45 -17.44
CA ARG A 296 -9.84 -12.30 -17.44
C ARG A 296 -10.04 -13.52 -16.54
N TYR A 297 -10.63 -13.36 -15.36
CA TYR A 297 -10.84 -14.45 -14.40
C TYR A 297 -11.71 -15.58 -14.97
N CYS A 298 -12.71 -15.23 -15.76
CA CYS A 298 -13.64 -16.19 -16.36
C CYS A 298 -13.10 -16.84 -17.65
N SER A 299 -11.97 -16.35 -18.18
CA SER A 299 -11.45 -16.80 -19.48
C SER A 299 -10.72 -18.13 -19.35
N PRO A 300 -10.92 -19.10 -20.27
CA PRO A 300 -10.14 -20.33 -20.31
C PRO A 300 -8.62 -20.11 -20.36
N ARG A 301 -8.16 -18.95 -20.85
CA ARG A 301 -6.73 -18.61 -20.92
C ARG A 301 -6.09 -18.30 -19.55
N TYR A 302 -6.89 -17.93 -18.55
CA TYR A 302 -6.37 -17.45 -17.26
C TYR A 302 -7.12 -17.99 -16.03
N ARG A 303 -8.22 -18.73 -16.21
CA ARG A 303 -9.04 -19.26 -15.09
C ARG A 303 -8.22 -20.02 -14.04
N GLU A 304 -7.18 -20.76 -14.45
CA GLU A 304 -6.26 -21.44 -13.53
C GLU A 304 -5.40 -20.49 -12.69
N GLY A 305 -5.01 -19.33 -13.26
CA GLY A 305 -4.36 -18.25 -12.54
C GLY A 305 -5.26 -17.66 -11.46
N PHE A 306 -6.52 -17.38 -11.80
CA PHE A 306 -7.50 -16.89 -10.83
C PHE A 306 -7.84 -17.94 -9.75
N ALA A 307 -7.84 -19.23 -10.09
CA ALA A 307 -7.99 -20.32 -9.13
C ALA A 307 -6.88 -20.32 -8.05
N LEU A 308 -5.65 -19.93 -8.39
CA LEU A 308 -4.56 -19.77 -7.43
C LEU A 308 -4.85 -18.66 -6.41
N GLU A 309 -5.35 -17.51 -6.87
CA GLU A 309 -5.75 -16.41 -5.97
C GLU A 309 -6.92 -16.84 -5.06
N CYS A 310 -7.92 -17.52 -5.60
CA CYS A 310 -9.04 -18.05 -4.81
C CYS A 310 -8.57 -19.02 -3.72
N ARG A 311 -7.64 -19.93 -4.04
CA ARG A 311 -7.02 -20.82 -3.05
C ARG A 311 -6.27 -20.06 -1.96
N ALA A 312 -5.56 -18.99 -2.32
CA ALA A 312 -4.85 -18.15 -1.36
C ALA A 312 -5.82 -17.46 -0.39
N ILE A 313 -6.92 -16.88 -0.90
CA ILE A 313 -7.97 -16.26 -0.08
C ILE A 313 -8.66 -17.28 0.82
N ARG A 314 -8.98 -18.47 0.28
CA ARG A 314 -9.59 -19.54 1.06
C ARG A 314 -8.70 -19.95 2.24
N ARG A 315 -7.42 -20.23 1.97
CA ARG A 315 -6.44 -20.55 3.02
C ARG A 315 -6.33 -19.43 4.05
N LEU A 316 -6.30 -18.18 3.62
CA LEU A 316 -6.23 -17.01 4.49
C LEU A 316 -7.43 -16.91 5.44
N ARG A 317 -8.64 -17.13 4.94
CA ARG A 317 -9.87 -17.02 5.74
C ARG A 317 -10.15 -18.25 6.60
N GLU A 318 -10.02 -19.44 6.01
CA GLU A 318 -10.45 -20.71 6.62
C GLU A 318 -9.35 -21.37 7.45
N GLU A 319 -8.12 -21.42 6.96
CA GLU A 319 -7.00 -22.08 7.65
C GLU A 319 -6.27 -21.12 8.61
N MET A 320 -6.01 -19.88 8.16
CA MET A 320 -5.32 -18.87 8.98
C MET A 320 -6.26 -18.07 9.89
N GLY A 321 -7.58 -18.13 9.65
CA GLY A 321 -8.60 -17.56 10.53
C GLY A 321 -8.94 -16.08 10.28
N PHE A 322 -8.42 -15.45 9.24
CA PHE A 322 -8.66 -14.03 8.94
C PHE A 322 -10.01 -13.79 8.25
N ARG A 323 -11.11 -14.07 8.97
CA ARG A 323 -12.50 -13.88 8.49
C ARG A 323 -12.90 -12.41 8.27
N ASN A 324 -12.06 -11.46 8.67
CA ASN A 324 -12.20 -10.04 8.41
C ASN A 324 -11.80 -9.63 6.97
N VAL A 325 -11.31 -10.55 6.14
CA VAL A 325 -10.87 -10.25 4.77
C VAL A 325 -12.02 -10.23 3.77
N VAL A 326 -12.41 -9.06 3.30
CA VAL A 326 -13.42 -8.88 2.24
C VAL A 326 -12.73 -8.99 0.88
N VAL A 327 -13.34 -9.66 -0.09
CA VAL A 327 -12.78 -9.79 -1.46
C VAL A 327 -13.41 -8.75 -2.36
N MET A 328 -12.62 -8.06 -3.17
CA MET A 328 -13.12 -7.08 -4.13
C MET A 328 -12.76 -7.45 -5.57
N ILE A 329 -13.78 -7.49 -6.43
CA ILE A 329 -13.65 -7.81 -7.86
C ILE A 329 -13.49 -6.53 -8.68
N PRO A 330 -12.35 -6.32 -9.36
CA PRO A 330 -12.13 -5.19 -10.25
C PRO A 330 -12.67 -5.44 -11.67
N PHE A 331 -12.89 -4.34 -12.38
CA PHE A 331 -13.18 -4.23 -13.80
C PHE A 331 -14.31 -5.14 -14.29
N CYS A 332 -15.39 -5.22 -13.51
CA CYS A 332 -16.56 -6.03 -13.82
C CYS A 332 -17.55 -5.25 -14.70
N ARG A 333 -17.60 -5.53 -16.00
CA ARG A 333 -18.27 -4.67 -16.99
C ARG A 333 -19.79 -4.80 -17.01
N SER A 334 -20.32 -5.96 -16.59
CA SER A 334 -21.75 -6.25 -16.67
C SER A 334 -22.23 -7.17 -15.55
N ALA A 335 -23.54 -7.18 -15.31
CA ALA A 335 -24.17 -8.13 -14.40
C ALA A 335 -23.90 -9.60 -14.80
N LYS A 336 -23.81 -9.89 -16.10
CA LYS A 336 -23.46 -11.24 -16.59
C LYS A 336 -22.01 -11.62 -16.28
N GLU A 337 -21.09 -10.66 -16.29
CA GLU A 337 -19.73 -10.91 -15.83
C GLU A 337 -19.66 -11.12 -14.33
N ALA A 338 -20.44 -10.36 -13.56
CA ALA A 338 -20.56 -10.55 -12.13
C ALA A 338 -21.08 -11.95 -11.77
N ASP A 339 -22.11 -12.43 -12.47
CA ASP A 339 -22.64 -13.79 -12.26
C ASP A 339 -21.56 -14.85 -12.55
N ARG A 340 -20.82 -14.71 -13.65
CA ARG A 340 -19.76 -15.64 -14.04
C ARG A 340 -18.57 -15.65 -13.06
N VAL A 341 -18.10 -14.49 -12.62
CA VAL A 341 -16.95 -14.45 -11.70
C VAL A 341 -17.31 -15.02 -10.33
N LEU A 342 -18.52 -14.75 -9.83
CA LEU A 342 -19.01 -15.33 -8.57
C LEU A 342 -19.17 -16.86 -8.67
N GLU A 343 -19.59 -17.37 -9.84
CA GLU A 343 -19.63 -18.80 -10.11
C GLU A 343 -18.21 -19.41 -10.10
N VAL A 344 -17.25 -18.80 -10.80
CA VAL A 344 -15.84 -19.25 -10.79
C VAL A 344 -15.25 -19.23 -9.38
N MET A 345 -15.55 -18.20 -8.58
CA MET A 345 -15.14 -18.13 -7.17
C MET A 345 -15.74 -19.29 -6.35
N ALA A 346 -17.04 -19.55 -6.52
CA ALA A 346 -17.73 -20.63 -5.82
C ALA A 346 -17.18 -22.02 -6.20
N GLU A 347 -16.87 -22.26 -7.47
CA GLU A 347 -16.21 -23.49 -7.92
C GLU A 347 -14.83 -23.69 -7.28
N ASN A 348 -14.12 -22.60 -6.98
CA ASN A 348 -12.84 -22.62 -6.29
C ASN A 348 -12.96 -22.62 -4.75
N GLY A 349 -14.19 -22.78 -4.23
CA GLY A 349 -14.45 -22.94 -2.81
C GLY A 349 -14.49 -21.64 -2.00
N ILE A 350 -14.72 -20.49 -2.64
CA ILE A 350 -14.99 -19.22 -1.95
C ILE A 350 -16.33 -18.64 -2.44
N ARG A 351 -17.41 -18.93 -1.70
CA ARG A 351 -18.76 -18.46 -2.04
C ARG A 351 -19.19 -17.31 -1.13
N ARG A 352 -19.74 -16.26 -1.73
CA ARG A 352 -20.37 -15.14 -1.01
C ARG A 352 -21.37 -15.65 0.04
N GLY A 353 -21.29 -15.11 1.25
CA GLY A 353 -22.12 -15.49 2.40
C GLY A 353 -21.64 -16.74 3.17
N GLU A 354 -20.87 -17.64 2.54
CA GLU A 354 -20.30 -18.80 3.24
C GLU A 354 -19.11 -18.36 4.11
N ALA A 355 -19.04 -18.91 5.33
CA ALA A 355 -18.03 -18.51 6.33
C ALA A 355 -17.91 -16.98 6.55
N GLY A 356 -19.01 -16.25 6.36
CA GLY A 356 -19.04 -14.78 6.47
C GLY A 356 -18.21 -14.07 5.41
N LEU A 357 -17.99 -14.67 4.24
CA LEU A 357 -17.30 -14.02 3.12
C LEU A 357 -18.20 -12.96 2.49
N GLU A 358 -17.78 -11.71 2.60
CA GLU A 358 -18.33 -10.60 1.83
C GLU A 358 -17.54 -10.43 0.52
N VAL A 359 -18.25 -10.11 -0.55
CA VAL A 359 -17.67 -9.85 -1.87
C VAL A 359 -18.12 -8.49 -2.37
N TYR A 360 -17.17 -7.59 -2.57
CA TYR A 360 -17.39 -6.25 -3.08
C TYR A 360 -17.07 -6.19 -4.58
N VAL A 361 -17.59 -5.16 -5.24
CA VAL A 361 -17.22 -4.84 -6.62
C VAL A 361 -16.58 -3.45 -6.67
N MET A 362 -15.52 -3.31 -7.46
CA MET A 362 -14.96 -2.01 -7.76
C MET A 362 -15.90 -1.28 -8.74
N CYS A 363 -16.50 -0.18 -8.30
CA CYS A 363 -17.36 0.66 -9.13
C CYS A 363 -16.48 1.65 -9.89
N GLU A 364 -16.00 1.23 -11.06
CA GLU A 364 -15.01 1.98 -11.83
C GLU A 364 -15.36 2.10 -13.31
N ILE A 365 -16.44 1.46 -13.75
CA ILE A 365 -16.95 1.53 -15.12
C ILE A 365 -18.31 2.23 -15.08
N PRO A 366 -18.65 3.13 -16.03
CA PRO A 366 -19.95 3.81 -16.06
C PRO A 366 -21.15 2.85 -16.02
N SER A 367 -21.02 1.64 -16.57
CA SER A 367 -22.05 0.60 -16.48
C SER A 367 -22.33 0.13 -15.04
N ASN A 368 -21.33 0.17 -14.15
CA ASN A 368 -21.51 -0.15 -12.73
C ASN A 368 -22.42 0.88 -12.07
N VAL A 369 -22.24 2.16 -12.38
CA VAL A 369 -23.05 3.27 -11.85
C VAL A 369 -24.48 3.18 -12.39
N ILE A 370 -24.62 3.09 -13.72
CA ILE A 370 -25.93 3.04 -14.39
C ILE A 370 -26.75 1.84 -13.91
N LEU A 371 -26.10 0.70 -13.66
CA LEU A 371 -26.75 -0.54 -13.23
C LEU A 371 -26.48 -0.88 -11.76
N ALA A 372 -26.22 0.12 -10.91
CA ALA A 372 -25.81 -0.08 -9.51
C ALA A 372 -26.73 -1.06 -8.75
N LYS A 373 -28.05 -0.94 -8.91
CA LYS A 373 -29.02 -1.87 -8.30
C LYS A 373 -28.82 -3.33 -8.70
N ALA A 374 -28.49 -3.59 -9.98
CA ALA A 374 -28.24 -4.93 -10.46
C ALA A 374 -26.93 -5.51 -9.92
N PHE A 375 -25.91 -4.66 -9.74
CA PHE A 375 -24.65 -5.06 -9.08
C PHE A 375 -24.84 -5.30 -7.59
N ALA A 376 -25.62 -4.47 -6.89
CA ALA A 376 -25.89 -4.61 -5.45
C ALA A 376 -26.63 -5.91 -5.08
N GLN A 377 -27.36 -6.51 -6.03
CA GLN A 377 -27.94 -7.85 -5.82
C GLN A 377 -26.86 -8.95 -5.78
N ARG A 378 -25.70 -8.71 -6.39
CA ARG A 378 -24.62 -9.69 -6.61
C ARG A 378 -23.44 -9.51 -5.67
N PHE A 379 -23.23 -8.29 -5.17
CA PHE A 379 -22.14 -7.92 -4.27
C PHE A 379 -22.67 -7.33 -2.96
N ASP A 380 -21.90 -7.44 -1.89
CA ASP A 380 -22.24 -6.94 -0.55
C ASP A 380 -21.93 -5.44 -0.38
N GLY A 381 -21.06 -4.90 -1.25
CA GLY A 381 -20.67 -3.50 -1.21
C GLY A 381 -19.95 -3.07 -2.48
N PHE A 382 -19.69 -1.76 -2.55
CA PHE A 382 -19.00 -1.11 -3.65
C PHE A 382 -17.73 -0.43 -3.14
N SER A 383 -16.70 -0.39 -3.98
CA SER A 383 -15.57 0.52 -3.80
C SER A 383 -15.36 1.32 -5.07
N ILE A 384 -15.55 2.63 -5.01
CA ILE A 384 -15.42 3.51 -6.17
C ILE A 384 -13.94 3.58 -6.56
N GLY A 385 -13.62 3.15 -7.78
CA GLY A 385 -12.32 3.34 -8.40
C GLY A 385 -12.30 4.65 -9.16
N SER A 386 -12.07 5.77 -8.46
CA SER A 386 -12.22 7.12 -9.04
C SER A 386 -11.34 7.33 -10.27
N ASN A 387 -10.12 6.79 -10.28
CA ASN A 387 -9.20 6.89 -11.41
C ASN A 387 -9.76 6.32 -12.72
N ASP A 388 -10.20 5.07 -12.70
CA ASP A 388 -10.73 4.41 -13.89
C ASP A 388 -12.13 4.92 -14.24
N LEU A 389 -12.94 5.27 -13.22
CA LEU A 389 -14.24 5.90 -13.44
C LEU A 389 -14.11 7.25 -14.17
N THR A 390 -13.17 8.09 -13.77
CA THR A 390 -12.88 9.37 -14.43
C THR A 390 -12.41 9.17 -15.86
N GLN A 391 -11.43 8.28 -16.08
CA GLN A 391 -10.93 7.98 -17.42
C GLN A 391 -12.04 7.52 -18.37
N LEU A 392 -12.93 6.63 -17.91
CA LEU A 392 -14.02 6.10 -18.73
C LEU A 392 -15.20 7.06 -18.89
N THR A 393 -15.46 7.91 -17.91
CA THR A 393 -16.54 8.90 -17.98
C THR A 393 -16.17 10.04 -18.92
N LEU A 394 -14.91 10.50 -18.87
CA LEU A 394 -14.43 11.60 -19.69
C LEU A 394 -13.82 11.14 -21.02
N GLY A 395 -13.56 9.84 -21.18
CA GLY A 395 -12.91 9.30 -22.37
C GLY A 395 -11.44 9.71 -22.48
N VAL A 396 -10.73 9.81 -21.36
CA VAL A 396 -9.35 10.26 -21.28
C VAL A 396 -8.43 9.15 -20.78
N ASP A 397 -7.26 9.01 -21.38
CA ASP A 397 -6.17 8.21 -20.81
C ASP A 397 -5.27 9.13 -20.00
N ARG A 398 -5.15 8.88 -18.69
CA ARG A 398 -4.32 9.72 -17.81
C ARG A 398 -2.82 9.61 -18.11
N ASP A 399 -2.41 8.53 -18.76
CA ASP A 399 -1.01 8.30 -19.17
C ASP A 399 -0.71 9.06 -20.49
N SER A 400 -1.74 9.58 -21.18
CA SER A 400 -1.58 10.47 -22.32
C SER A 400 -1.15 11.87 -21.86
N ALA A 401 0.08 12.24 -22.20
CA ALA A 401 0.62 13.56 -21.89
C ALA A 401 -0.20 14.71 -22.51
N GLU A 402 -0.83 14.48 -23.68
CA GLU A 402 -1.64 15.48 -24.38
C GLU A 402 -3.00 15.72 -23.73
N LEU A 403 -3.55 14.74 -23.02
CA LEU A 403 -4.87 14.81 -22.39
C LEU A 403 -4.80 14.94 -20.87
N ALA A 404 -3.60 15.07 -20.30
CA ALA A 404 -3.39 15.12 -18.87
C ALA A 404 -4.14 16.29 -18.19
N GLU A 405 -4.39 17.39 -18.91
CA GLU A 405 -5.16 18.55 -18.41
C GLU A 405 -6.67 18.29 -18.36
N LEU A 406 -7.18 17.32 -19.12
CA LEU A 406 -8.60 16.96 -19.14
C LEU A 406 -8.97 15.94 -18.06
N PHE A 407 -7.98 15.30 -17.42
CA PHE A 407 -8.24 14.37 -16.33
C PHE A 407 -8.57 15.15 -15.05
N ASP A 408 -9.87 15.20 -14.72
CA ASP A 408 -10.35 15.80 -13.48
C ASP A 408 -11.38 14.91 -12.79
N GLU A 409 -11.05 14.45 -11.58
CA GLU A 409 -11.95 13.66 -10.74
C GLU A 409 -13.09 14.50 -10.14
N GLN A 410 -13.00 15.83 -10.21
CA GLN A 410 -14.03 16.77 -9.79
C GLN A 410 -14.97 17.22 -10.92
N ASP A 411 -14.75 16.74 -12.15
CA ASP A 411 -15.64 17.05 -13.26
C ASP A 411 -17.11 16.73 -12.90
N GLU A 412 -18.03 17.55 -13.38
CA GLU A 412 -19.46 17.43 -13.06
C GLU A 412 -20.01 16.04 -13.40
N ALA A 413 -19.57 15.45 -14.53
CA ALA A 413 -20.00 14.12 -14.92
C ALA A 413 -19.47 13.05 -13.95
N VAL A 414 -18.24 13.18 -13.47
CA VAL A 414 -17.63 12.25 -12.51
C VAL A 414 -18.29 12.38 -11.14
N ARG A 415 -18.50 13.61 -10.65
CA ARG A 415 -19.22 13.86 -9.39
C ARG A 415 -20.64 13.32 -9.45
N TRP A 416 -21.34 13.49 -10.57
CA TRP A 416 -22.66 12.89 -10.78
C TRP A 416 -22.61 11.37 -10.70
N MET A 417 -21.62 10.73 -11.34
CA MET A 417 -21.45 9.27 -11.29
C MET A 417 -21.26 8.77 -9.86
N ILE A 418 -20.39 9.44 -9.09
CA ILE A 418 -20.10 9.12 -7.68
C ILE A 418 -21.34 9.29 -6.80
N GLN A 419 -21.99 10.45 -6.88
CA GLN A 419 -23.20 10.72 -6.09
C GLN A 419 -24.32 9.73 -6.41
N ASN A 420 -24.47 9.39 -7.70
CA ASN A 420 -25.51 8.46 -8.15
C ASN A 420 -25.28 7.04 -7.61
N VAL A 421 -24.05 6.51 -7.70
CA VAL A 421 -23.78 5.16 -7.19
C VAL A 421 -23.97 5.08 -5.68
N ILE A 422 -23.51 6.08 -4.91
CA ILE A 422 -23.72 6.14 -3.46
C ILE A 422 -25.22 6.10 -3.16
N THR A 423 -25.99 6.98 -3.80
CA THR A 423 -27.45 7.06 -3.62
C THR A 423 -28.15 5.75 -3.98
N GLN A 424 -27.80 5.12 -5.12
CA GLN A 424 -28.48 3.90 -5.56
C GLN A 424 -28.10 2.68 -4.71
N ALA A 425 -26.85 2.59 -4.25
CA ALA A 425 -26.38 1.51 -3.38
C ALA A 425 -27.01 1.59 -1.99
N HIS A 426 -27.09 2.77 -1.37
CA HIS A 426 -27.75 2.94 -0.08
C HIS A 426 -29.24 2.63 -0.11
N ARG A 427 -29.93 2.92 -1.22
CA ARG A 427 -31.35 2.55 -1.41
C ARG A 427 -31.62 1.05 -1.31
N VAL A 428 -30.59 0.23 -1.51
CA VAL A 428 -30.67 -1.23 -1.41
C VAL A 428 -29.83 -1.79 -0.25
N GLY A 429 -29.34 -0.91 0.63
CA GLY A 429 -28.60 -1.28 1.85
C GLY A 429 -27.18 -1.78 1.61
N ALA A 430 -26.54 -1.43 0.49
CA ALA A 430 -25.16 -1.80 0.21
C ALA A 430 -24.20 -0.67 0.61
N ASP A 431 -23.11 -1.03 1.29
CA ASP A 431 -22.04 -0.11 1.68
C ASP A 431 -21.27 0.38 0.45
N VAL A 432 -20.84 1.65 0.47
CA VAL A 432 -20.03 2.27 -0.57
C VAL A 432 -18.78 2.90 0.04
N GLY A 433 -17.63 2.40 -0.37
CA GLY A 433 -16.33 3.02 -0.13
C GLY A 433 -15.79 3.72 -1.37
N LEU A 434 -14.73 4.51 -1.20
CA LEU A 434 -13.90 4.98 -2.31
C LEU A 434 -12.45 4.54 -2.12
N CYS A 435 -11.86 4.00 -3.18
CA CYS A 435 -10.44 3.66 -3.27
C CYS A 435 -9.78 4.52 -4.35
N GLY A 436 -8.90 5.42 -3.93
CA GLY A 436 -8.22 6.34 -4.84
C GLY A 436 -7.31 7.29 -4.08
N GLN A 437 -6.46 8.00 -4.82
CA GLN A 437 -5.65 9.06 -4.24
C GLN A 437 -6.43 10.38 -4.16
N ALA A 438 -7.59 10.49 -4.81
CA ALA A 438 -8.38 11.73 -4.86
C ALA A 438 -8.61 12.36 -3.47
N PRO A 439 -9.05 11.61 -2.43
CA PRO A 439 -9.26 12.22 -1.12
C PRO A 439 -7.97 12.56 -0.38
N SER A 440 -6.89 11.80 -0.62
CA SER A 440 -5.55 12.11 -0.13
C SER A 440 -4.99 13.38 -0.76
N ASP A 441 -5.30 13.60 -2.03
CA ASP A 441 -4.75 14.66 -2.86
C ASP A 441 -5.55 15.96 -2.78
N GLN A 442 -6.85 15.85 -2.52
CA GLN A 442 -7.82 16.93 -2.65
C GLN A 442 -8.76 16.91 -1.43
N PRO A 443 -8.43 17.64 -0.35
CA PRO A 443 -9.24 17.64 0.87
C PRO A 443 -10.68 18.12 0.67
N GLU A 444 -10.97 18.94 -0.34
CA GLU A 444 -12.33 19.35 -0.69
C GLU A 444 -13.16 18.19 -1.26
N PHE A 445 -12.53 17.29 -2.02
CA PHE A 445 -13.18 16.09 -2.53
C PHE A 445 -13.64 15.18 -1.39
N ALA A 446 -12.89 15.13 -0.28
CA ALA A 446 -13.33 14.40 0.91
C ALA A 446 -14.62 14.97 1.51
N GLY A 447 -14.76 16.30 1.54
CA GLY A 447 -16.00 16.95 1.98
C GLY A 447 -17.20 16.57 1.11
N PHE A 448 -17.02 16.65 -0.22
CA PHE A 448 -18.05 16.22 -1.18
C PHE A 448 -18.50 14.77 -0.98
N LEU A 449 -17.57 13.85 -0.69
CA LEU A 449 -17.91 12.45 -0.46
C LEU A 449 -18.72 12.26 0.85
N VAL A 450 -18.38 13.03 1.90
CA VAL A 450 -19.14 13.06 3.16
C VAL A 450 -20.55 13.61 2.94
N GLU A 451 -20.69 14.70 2.18
CA GLU A 451 -21.99 15.28 1.78
C GLU A 451 -22.84 14.28 0.99
N CYS A 452 -22.22 13.48 0.11
CA CYS A 452 -22.90 12.40 -0.60
C CYS A 452 -23.29 11.22 0.30
N GLY A 453 -22.76 11.16 1.52
CA GLY A 453 -23.08 10.15 2.51
C GLY A 453 -22.21 8.89 2.48
N ILE A 454 -21.02 8.92 1.86
CA ILE A 454 -20.15 7.73 1.71
C ILE A 454 -19.86 7.02 3.04
N ASP A 455 -19.71 5.69 3.02
CA ASP A 455 -19.49 4.89 4.24
C ASP A 455 -18.01 4.81 4.63
N SER A 456 -17.14 4.74 3.63
CA SER A 456 -15.69 4.67 3.85
C SER A 456 -14.85 5.31 2.76
N MET A 457 -13.63 5.69 3.10
CA MET A 457 -12.67 6.31 2.19
C MET A 457 -11.29 5.75 2.48
N SER A 458 -10.66 5.12 1.50
CA SER A 458 -9.31 4.58 1.65
C SER A 458 -8.28 5.57 1.12
N VAL A 459 -7.32 5.94 1.97
CA VAL A 459 -6.32 6.99 1.71
C VAL A 459 -4.90 6.48 1.89
N SER A 460 -3.91 7.17 1.33
CA SER A 460 -2.51 6.83 1.57
C SER A 460 -2.11 7.11 3.04
N PRO A 461 -1.17 6.34 3.64
CA PRO A 461 -0.81 6.47 5.05
C PRO A 461 -0.34 7.87 5.48
N ASP A 462 0.37 8.58 4.61
CA ASP A 462 0.83 9.95 4.82
C ASP A 462 -0.32 10.95 4.96
N SER A 463 -1.40 10.78 4.19
CA SER A 463 -2.56 11.69 4.21
C SER A 463 -3.61 11.40 5.29
N PHE A 464 -3.46 10.30 6.03
CA PHE A 464 -4.53 9.75 6.89
C PHE A 464 -5.06 10.76 7.91
N ILE A 465 -4.17 11.42 8.65
CA ILE A 465 -4.56 12.36 9.71
C ILE A 465 -5.23 13.60 9.13
N ALA A 466 -4.65 14.17 8.06
CA ALA A 466 -5.19 15.34 7.40
C ALA A 466 -6.61 15.09 6.88
N VAL A 467 -6.82 13.96 6.20
CA VAL A 467 -8.16 13.56 5.71
C VAL A 467 -9.11 13.29 6.87
N LYS A 468 -8.68 12.61 7.93
CA LYS A 468 -9.52 12.32 9.11
C LYS A 468 -10.06 13.59 9.77
N ARG A 469 -9.21 14.61 9.97
CA ARG A 469 -9.64 15.92 10.50
C ARG A 469 -10.62 16.61 9.55
N ARG A 470 -10.36 16.58 8.25
CA ARG A 470 -11.25 17.18 7.25
C ARG A 470 -12.63 16.52 7.19
N VAL A 471 -12.67 15.19 7.26
CA VAL A 471 -13.91 14.42 7.34
C VAL A 471 -14.69 14.80 8.59
N ALA A 472 -14.04 14.93 9.75
CA ALA A 472 -14.71 15.36 10.98
C ALA A 472 -15.35 16.75 10.81
N THR A 473 -14.62 17.72 10.27
CA THR A 473 -15.15 19.06 9.98
C THR A 473 -16.32 19.01 8.99
N ALA A 474 -16.22 18.21 7.92
CA ALA A 474 -17.30 18.08 6.95
C ALA A 474 -18.57 17.47 7.54
N GLU A 475 -18.42 16.49 8.45
CA GLU A 475 -19.56 15.89 9.16
C GLU A 475 -20.25 16.89 10.10
N GLU A 476 -19.48 17.74 10.79
CA GLU A 476 -20.02 18.83 11.61
C GLU A 476 -20.83 19.83 10.77
N THR A 477 -20.31 20.24 9.60
CA THR A 477 -21.03 21.14 8.68
C THR A 477 -22.33 20.52 8.17
N VAL A 478 -22.31 19.24 7.75
CA VAL A 478 -23.54 18.57 7.28
C VAL A 478 -24.57 18.46 8.40
N LEU A 479 -24.14 18.25 9.65
CA LEU A 479 -25.04 18.21 10.80
C LEU A 479 -25.63 19.59 11.13
N SER A 480 -24.86 20.68 10.99
CA SER A 480 -25.40 22.03 11.17
C SER A 480 -26.43 22.38 10.11
N ASP A 481 -26.16 22.05 8.84
CA ASP A 481 -27.05 22.35 7.72
C ASP A 481 -28.37 21.56 7.76
N LEU A 482 -28.39 20.40 8.43
CA LEU A 482 -29.60 19.61 8.69
C LEU A 482 -30.39 20.07 9.92
N ALA A 483 -29.77 20.88 10.80
CA ALA A 483 -30.39 21.39 12.02
C ALA A 483 -31.04 22.77 11.82
N GLU A 484 -30.64 23.52 10.78
CA GLU A 484 -31.31 24.72 10.25
C GLU A 484 -32.47 24.36 9.31
#